data_AF-A0A7C5MWQ4-F1
#
_entry.id   AF-A0A7C5MWQ4-F1
#
_cell.length_a   1.000
_cell.length_b   1.000
_cell.length_c   1.000
_cell.angle_alpha   90.00
_cell.angle_beta   90.00
_cell.angle_gamma   90.00
#
_symmetry.space_group_name_H-M   'P 1'
#
loop_
_entity.id
_entity.type
_entity.pdbx_description
1 polymer ?
#
loop_
_entity_poly.entity_id
_entity_poly.type
_entity_poly.pdbx_seq_one_letter_code
_entity_poly.pdbx_strand_id
1 'polypeptide(L)'
;MFQKDFLNRIAREAIQTAEDADGRQLNLGEIVQLNIELLDVGAVLEIQGRSGTFYKFKVAYQVFMEFEKDVEEKETPDTETAKRAIRLNSEGNILAISERI
;
A
#
# COMPACT_ATOMS: atom_id res chain seq x y z
N MET A 1 -16.38 -8.91 10.76
CA MET A 1 -16.41 -8.56 9.32
C MET A 1 -15.86 -7.16 9.08
N PHE A 2 -16.38 -6.12 9.77
CA PHE A 2 -15.94 -4.71 9.66
C PHE A 2 -14.41 -4.46 9.75
N GLN A 3 -13.70 -5.18 10.62
CA GLN A 3 -12.26 -4.99 10.81
C GLN A 3 -11.43 -5.45 9.59
N LYS A 4 -11.85 -6.51 8.87
CA LYS A 4 -11.08 -7.03 7.73
C LYS A 4 -11.18 -6.13 6.51
N ASP A 5 -12.38 -5.64 6.21
CA ASP A 5 -12.61 -4.74 5.07
C ASP A 5 -11.93 -3.38 5.29
N PHE A 6 -11.97 -2.88 6.53
CA PHE A 6 -11.24 -1.68 6.92
C PHE A 6 -9.72 -1.86 6.75
N LEU A 7 -9.16 -2.98 7.22
CA LEU A 7 -7.73 -3.28 7.10
C LEU A 7 -7.28 -3.43 5.65
N ASN A 8 -8.07 -4.12 4.82
CA ASN A 8 -7.79 -4.24 3.39
C ASN A 8 -7.80 -2.87 2.71
N ARG A 9 -8.75 -1.99 3.08
CA ARG A 9 -8.82 -0.63 2.53
C ARG A 9 -7.56 0.18 2.87
N ILE A 10 -7.18 0.25 4.14
CA ILE A 10 -5.99 1.03 4.56
C ILE A 10 -4.70 0.43 4.01
N ALA A 11 -4.60 -0.90 3.88
CA ALA A 11 -3.46 -1.56 3.28
C ALA A 11 -3.33 -1.20 1.80
N ARG A 12 -4.43 -1.23 1.05
CA ARG A 12 -4.45 -0.85 -0.36
C ARG A 12 -4.03 0.61 -0.57
N GLU A 13 -4.61 1.52 0.21
CA GLU A 13 -4.30 2.96 0.13
C GLU A 13 -2.83 3.24 0.45
N ALA A 14 -2.28 2.54 1.45
CA ALA A 14 -0.87 2.69 1.81
C ALA A 14 0.09 2.12 0.76
N ILE A 15 -0.24 1.00 0.14
CA ILE A 15 0.55 0.46 -0.98
C ILE A 15 0.46 1.39 -2.18
N GLN A 16 -0.75 1.84 -2.56
CA GLN A 16 -0.94 2.75 -3.69
C GLN A 16 -0.12 4.03 -3.54
N THR A 17 -0.15 4.63 -2.36
CA THR A 17 0.63 5.86 -2.10
C THR A 17 2.14 5.62 -2.20
N ALA A 18 2.62 4.44 -1.82
CA ALA A 18 4.05 4.09 -1.89
C ALA A 18 4.48 3.81 -3.34
N GLU A 19 3.73 2.98 -4.07
CA GLU A 19 4.01 2.65 -5.47
C GLU A 19 3.90 3.90 -6.37
N ASP A 20 2.93 4.79 -6.13
CA ASP A 20 2.83 6.08 -6.82
C ASP A 20 4.04 7.00 -6.57
N ALA A 21 4.68 6.88 -5.39
CA ALA A 21 5.87 7.64 -5.05
C ALA A 21 7.12 7.03 -5.70
N ASP A 22 7.24 5.71 -5.71
CA ASP A 22 8.37 4.98 -6.30
C ASP A 22 8.33 5.07 -7.84
N GLY A 23 7.15 4.90 -8.44
CA GLY A 23 6.94 5.06 -9.88
C GLY A 23 7.36 6.43 -10.41
N ARG A 24 7.08 7.50 -9.65
CA ARG A 24 7.54 8.86 -9.96
C ARG A 24 9.06 9.02 -9.86
N GLN A 25 9.74 8.23 -9.04
CA GLN A 25 11.20 8.31 -8.89
C GLN A 25 11.95 7.53 -9.98
N LEU A 26 11.35 6.49 -10.54
CA LEU A 26 12.02 5.57 -11.47
C LEU A 26 12.13 6.08 -12.92
N ASN A 27 11.55 7.25 -13.26
CA ASN A 27 11.56 7.80 -14.63
C ASN A 27 11.10 6.79 -15.71
N LEU A 28 10.24 5.83 -15.36
CA LEU A 28 9.78 4.74 -16.25
C LEU A 28 8.72 5.18 -17.27
N GLY A 29 8.61 6.48 -17.58
CA GLY A 29 7.50 7.06 -18.34
C GLY A 29 6.29 7.42 -17.46
N GLU A 30 5.23 7.96 -18.07
CA GLU A 30 3.98 8.20 -17.34
C GLU A 30 3.28 6.85 -17.06
N ILE A 31 3.01 6.56 -15.79
CA ILE A 31 2.19 5.41 -15.39
C ILE A 31 0.75 5.71 -15.84
N VAL A 32 0.25 4.91 -16.78
CA VAL A 32 -1.11 5.01 -17.30
C VAL A 32 -2.09 4.31 -16.36
N GLN A 33 -1.68 3.17 -15.80
CA GLN A 33 -2.50 2.42 -14.87
C GLN A 33 -1.66 1.71 -13.79
N LEU A 34 -2.08 1.83 -12.54
CA LEU A 34 -1.54 1.11 -11.40
C LEU A 34 -2.68 0.31 -10.75
N ASN A 35 -2.67 -1.01 -10.89
CA ASN A 35 -3.58 -1.89 -10.16
C ASN A 35 -2.82 -2.63 -9.06
N ILE A 36 -3.38 -2.60 -7.85
CA ILE A 36 -2.85 -3.31 -6.68
C ILE A 36 -3.86 -4.37 -6.25
N GLU A 37 -3.41 -5.61 -6.25
CA GLU A 37 -4.15 -6.75 -5.72
C GLU A 37 -3.55 -7.17 -4.38
N LEU A 38 -4.35 -7.16 -3.32
CA LEU A 38 -3.91 -7.61 -2.01
C LEU A 38 -4.11 -9.13 -1.90
N LEU A 39 -3.02 -9.87 -1.72
CA LEU A 39 -3.04 -11.33 -1.58
C LEU A 39 -3.30 -11.74 -0.13
N ASP A 40 -2.59 -11.10 0.81
CA ASP A 40 -2.73 -11.37 2.24
C ASP A 40 -2.44 -10.11 3.05
N VAL A 41 -3.20 -9.93 4.13
CA VAL A 41 -2.97 -8.88 5.13
C VAL A 41 -2.84 -9.56 6.47
N GLY A 42 -1.59 -9.71 6.91
CA GLY A 42 -1.23 -10.37 8.15
C GLY A 42 -1.75 -9.62 9.38
N ALA A 43 -1.69 -10.32 10.53
CA ALA A 43 -2.22 -9.82 11.80
C ALA A 43 -1.74 -8.40 12.11
N VAL A 44 -2.71 -7.56 12.47
CA VAL A 44 -2.49 -6.13 12.66
C VAL A 44 -2.27 -5.84 14.13
N LEU A 45 -1.15 -5.22 14.44
CA LEU A 45 -0.90 -4.67 15.76
C LEU A 45 -1.49 -3.25 15.80
N GLU A 46 -2.60 -3.10 16.50
CA GLU A 46 -3.20 -1.79 16.80
C GLU A 46 -2.57 -1.22 18.07
N ILE A 47 -2.05 0.01 17.98
CA ILE A 47 -1.51 0.75 19.12
C ILE A 47 -2.29 2.06 19.23
N GLN A 48 -3.01 2.24 20.33
CA GLN A 48 -3.71 3.48 20.62
C GLN A 48 -2.78 4.43 21.38
N GLY A 49 -2.47 5.58 20.78
CA GLY A 49 -1.66 6.63 21.38
C GLY A 49 -2.45 7.91 21.61
N ARG A 50 -1.91 8.80 22.44
CA ARG A 50 -2.52 10.11 22.74
C ARG A 50 -2.73 10.98 21.49
N SER A 51 -1.94 10.75 20.44
CA SER A 51 -1.95 11.53 19.20
C SER A 51 -2.58 10.79 18.01
N GLY A 52 -3.26 9.66 18.24
CA GLY A 52 -3.93 8.88 17.21
C GLY A 52 -3.69 7.37 17.36
N THR A 53 -4.33 6.61 16.47
CA THR A 53 -4.21 5.14 16.41
C THR A 53 -3.18 4.76 15.35
N PHE A 54 -2.29 3.83 15.70
CA PHE A 54 -1.27 3.29 14.82
C PHE A 54 -1.60 1.84 14.49
N TYR A 55 -1.50 1.49 13.21
CA TYR A 55 -1.69 0.12 12.73
C TYR A 55 -0.39 -0.36 12.11
N LYS A 56 0.10 -1.51 12.56
CA LYS A 56 1.26 -2.18 11.97
C LYS A 56 0.82 -3.51 11.37
N PHE A 57 1.14 -3.74 10.12
CA PHE A 57 0.77 -4.97 9.44
C PHE A 57 1.81 -5.36 8.39
N LYS A 58 1.74 -6.64 8.02
CA LYS A 58 2.46 -7.20 6.88
C LYS A 58 1.44 -7.40 5.77
N VAL A 59 1.75 -6.97 4.56
CA VAL A 59 0.88 -7.13 3.40
C VAL A 59 1.67 -7.78 2.27
N ALA A 60 1.07 -8.81 1.69
CA ALA A 60 1.52 -9.39 0.43
C ALA A 60 0.59 -8.87 -0.67
N TYR A 61 1.16 -8.36 -1.76
CA TYR A 61 0.40 -7.76 -2.84
C TYR A 61 1.07 -8.00 -4.19
N GLN A 62 0.29 -7.85 -5.24
CA GLN A 62 0.74 -7.83 -6.62
C GLN A 62 0.50 -6.45 -7.20
N VAL A 63 1.49 -5.99 -7.95
CA VAL A 63 1.44 -4.72 -8.66
C VAL A 63 1.36 -5.00 -10.14
N PHE A 64 0.34 -4.45 -10.79
CA PHE A 64 0.22 -4.40 -12.24
C PHE A 64 0.37 -2.95 -12.67
N MET A 65 1.47 -2.64 -13.34
CA MET A 65 1.76 -1.31 -13.88
C MET A 65 1.67 -1.35 -15.40
N GLU A 66 0.90 -0.42 -15.96
CA GLU A 66 0.85 -0.12 -17.39
C GLU A 66 1.51 1.25 -17.62
N PHE A 67 2.46 1.30 -18.53
CA PHE A 67 3.21 2.51 -18.89
C PHE A 67 2.78 3.02 -20.27
N GLU A 68 2.87 4.32 -20.50
CA GLU A 68 2.53 4.93 -21.78
C GLU A 68 3.58 4.56 -22.85
N LYS A 69 3.31 3.46 -23.58
CA LYS A 69 4.00 2.89 -24.77
C LYS A 69 5.54 2.87 -24.79
N ASP A 70 6.07 1.71 -25.20
CA ASP A 70 7.49 1.33 -25.38
C ASP A 70 8.18 0.65 -24.18
N VAL A 71 7.45 0.37 -23.11
CA VAL A 71 7.91 -0.53 -22.04
C VAL A 71 7.21 -1.87 -22.23
N GLU A 72 7.96 -2.95 -22.43
CA GLU A 72 7.41 -4.31 -22.44
C GLU A 72 6.58 -4.51 -21.16
N GLU A 73 5.28 -4.79 -21.32
CA GLU A 73 4.44 -5.23 -20.20
C GLU A 73 5.15 -6.40 -19.52
N LYS A 74 5.37 -6.31 -18.21
CA LYS A 74 5.72 -7.50 -17.44
C LYS A 74 4.52 -8.43 -17.48
N GLU A 75 4.59 -9.49 -18.29
CA GLU A 75 3.55 -10.52 -18.41
C GLU A 75 3.19 -11.18 -17.07
N THR A 76 4.06 -11.07 -16.06
CA THR A 76 3.83 -11.60 -14.71
C THR A 76 3.99 -10.49 -13.66
N PRO A 77 2.96 -10.20 -12.85
CA PRO A 77 3.09 -9.26 -11.74
C PRO A 77 4.07 -9.82 -10.71
N ASP A 78 5.02 -8.99 -10.28
CA ASP A 78 5.89 -9.35 -9.18
C ASP A 78 5.06 -9.41 -7.89
N THR A 79 5.24 -10.49 -7.12
CA THR A 79 4.62 -10.61 -5.80
C THR A 79 5.52 -9.94 -4.78
N GLU A 80 5.06 -8.81 -4.27
CA GLU A 80 5.77 -8.00 -3.29
C GLU A 80 5.27 -8.28 -1.88
N THR A 81 6.16 -8.10 -0.91
CA THR A 81 5.80 -8.22 0.51
C THR A 81 6.36 -7.04 1.28
N ALA A 82 5.46 -6.20 1.78
CA ALA A 82 5.82 -5.02 2.55
C ALA A 82 5.41 -5.12 4.01
N LYS A 83 6.20 -4.48 4.87
CA LYS A 83 5.78 -4.10 6.22
C LYS A 83 5.41 -2.63 6.20
N ARG A 84 4.23 -2.30 6.72
CA ARG A 84 3.75 -0.92 6.75
C ARG A 84 3.28 -0.57 8.16
N ALA A 85 3.67 0.61 8.60
CA ALA A 85 3.13 1.28 9.77
C ALA A 85 2.31 2.48 9.30
N ILE A 86 1.03 2.49 9.62
CA ILE A 86 0.11 3.57 9.29
C ILE A 86 -0.32 4.28 10.57
N ARG A 87 -0.34 5.62 10.53
CA ARG A 87 -1.00 6.44 11.54
C ARG A 87 -2.31 6.96 11.00
N LEU A 88 -3.40 6.80 11.77
CA LEU A 88 -4.71 7.36 11.44
C LEU A 88 -5.06 8.54 12.35
N ASN A 89 -5.89 9.45 11.82
CA ASN A 89 -6.58 10.46 12.64
C ASN A 89 -7.79 9.84 13.37
N SER A 90 -8.49 10.63 14.18
CA SER A 90 -9.69 10.19 14.92
C SER A 90 -10.88 9.82 14.02
N GLU A 91 -10.86 10.19 12.75
CA GLU A 91 -11.89 9.90 11.75
C GLU A 91 -11.54 8.65 10.91
N GLY A 92 -10.36 8.05 11.12
CA GLY A 92 -9.90 6.88 10.37
C GLY A 92 -9.21 7.19 9.04
N ASN A 93 -8.79 8.43 8.81
CA ASN A 93 -8.02 8.86 7.64
C ASN A 93 -6.52 8.68 7.86
N ILE A 94 -5.78 8.30 6.81
CA ILE A 94 -4.32 8.12 6.86
C ILE A 94 -3.63 9.49 7.02
N LEU A 95 -2.81 9.61 8.07
CA LEU A 95 -1.97 10.79 8.33
C LEU A 95 -0.52 10.59 7.91
N ALA A 96 -0.02 9.36 8.00
CA ALA A 96 1.36 9.01 7.66
C ALA A 96 1.49 7.51 7.37
N ILE A 97 2.40 7.19 6.46
CA ILE A 97 2.83 5.83 6.12
C ILE A 97 4.34 5.74 6.37
N SER A 98 4.80 4.66 6.99
CA SER A 98 6.22 4.41 7.21
C SER A 98 6.56 2.93 7.01
N GLU A 99 7.79 2.68 6.60
CA GLU A 99 8.39 1.35 6.55
C GLU A 99 9.11 0.99 7.86
N ARG A 100 9.40 2.00 8.69
CA ARG A 100 10.11 1.80 9.97
C ARG A 100 9.13 1.41 11.07
N ILE A 101 9.49 0.36 11.80
CA ILE A 101 8.78 -0.17 12.97
C ILE A 101 9.13 0.64 14.20
#